data_AF-A0A944KZZ4-F1
#
_entry.id   AF-A0A944KZZ4-F1
#
_cell.length_a   1.000
_cell.length_b   1.000
_cell.length_c   1.000
_cell.angle_alpha   90.00
_cell.angle_beta   90.00
_cell.angle_gamma   90.00
#
_symmetry.space_group_name_H-M   'P 1'
#
loop_
_entity.id
_entity.type
_entity.pdbx_description
1 polymer ?
#
loop_
_entity_poly.entity_id
_entity_poly.type
_entity_poly.pdbx_seq_one_letter_code
_entity_poly.pdbx_strand_id
1 'polypeptide(L)' 'MISFRELARRLVSEGVVERMTHQRISQIRKEDPAGFPPVVQIGRSMAVDYRRARPYFVGRKLRPGERTDLKDRPAE' A
#
# COMPACT_ATOMS: atom_id res chain seq x y z
N MET A 1 -6.30 7.06 -12.65
CA MET A 1 -5.20 6.28 -12.04
C MET A 1 -4.12 7.24 -11.55
N ILE A 2 -3.51 6.96 -10.40
CA ILE A 2 -2.45 7.80 -9.82
C ILE A 2 -1.19 6.98 -9.55
N SER A 3 -0.02 7.62 -9.65
CA SER A 3 1.26 6.97 -9.35
C SER A 3 1.37 6.63 -7.85
N PHE A 4 2.26 5.71 -7.48
CA PHE A 4 2.51 5.41 -6.06
C PHE A 4 2.97 6.64 -5.26
N ARG A 5 3.70 7.55 -5.90
CA ARG A 5 4.13 8.80 -5.28
C ARG A 5 2.95 9.72 -4.97
N GLU A 6 2.03 9.86 -5.91
CA GLU A 6 0.81 10.64 -5.71
C GLU A 6 -0.15 9.97 -4.73
N LEU A 7 -0.23 8.63 -4.75
CA LEU A 7 -1.01 7.87 -3.78
C LEU A 7 -0.53 8.13 -2.36
N ALA A 8 0.78 8.02 -2.10
CA ALA A 8 1.36 8.31 -0.79
C ALA A 8 1.01 9.73 -0.33
N ARG A 9 1.18 10.72 -1.22
CA ARG A 9 0.89 12.13 -0.93
C ARG A 9 -0.58 12.34 -0.57
N ARG A 10 -1.51 11.77 -1.35
CA ARG A 10 -2.95 11.88 -1.10
C ARG A 10 -3.38 11.20 0.19
N LEU A 11 -2.88 10.00 0.47
CA LEU A 11 -3.22 9.27 1.69
C LEU A 11 -2.84 10.07 2.95
N VAL A 12 -1.67 10.70 2.95
CA VAL A 12 -1.23 11.57 4.05
C VAL A 12 -2.05 12.86 4.09
N SER A 13 -2.26 13.50 2.93
CA SER A 13 -3.02 14.76 2.85
C SER A 13 -4.47 14.62 3.27
N GLU A 14 -5.09 13.46 3.04
CA GLU A 14 -6.46 13.16 3.46
C GLU A 14 -6.54 12.60 4.88
N GLY A 15 -5.41 12.48 5.59
CA GLY A 15 -5.37 11.92 6.94
C GLY A 15 -5.73 10.44 7.03
N VAL A 16 -5.73 9.71 5.91
CA VAL A 16 -5.95 8.26 5.89
C VAL A 16 -4.83 7.55 6.63
N VAL A 17 -3.61 8.09 6.55
CA VAL A 17 -2.40 7.55 7.16
C VAL A 17 -1.55 8.70 7.69
N GLU A 18 -0.89 8.53 8.83
CA GLU A 18 -0.05 9.60 9.39
C GLU A 18 1.20 9.86 8.55
N ARG A 19 1.85 8.78 8.06
CA ARG A 19 3.05 8.84 7.23
C ARG A 19 3.06 7.71 6.21
N MET A 20 3.28 8.05 4.94
CA MET A 20 3.38 7.07 3.85
C MET A 20 4.37 7.52 2.79
N THR A 21 5.19 6.58 2.32
CA THR A 21 6.12 6.80 1.20
C THR A 21 5.81 5.83 0.05
N HIS A 22 6.18 6.20 -1.17
CA HIS A 22 5.99 5.33 -2.34
C HIS A 22 6.75 4.00 -2.20
N GLN A 23 7.89 3.99 -1.51
CA GLN A 23 8.67 2.77 -1.23
C GLN A 23 7.90 1.83 -0.31
N ARG A 24 7.27 2.36 0.75
CA ARG A 24 6.46 1.56 1.67
C ARG A 24 5.23 0.97 0.97
N ILE A 25 4.58 1.74 0.10
CA ILE A 25 3.49 1.23 -0.76
C ILE A 25 3.98 0.07 -1.63
N SER A 26 5.17 0.20 -2.22
CA SER A 26 5.75 -0.89 -3.02
C SER A 26 6.12 -2.12 -2.20
N GLN A 27 6.51 -1.97 -0.93
CA GLN A 27 6.72 -3.10 -0.02
C GLN A 27 5.39 -3.76 0.34
N ILE A 28 4.39 -2.97 0.73
CA ILE A 28 3.06 -3.46 1.09
C ILE A 28 2.46 -4.30 -0.04
N ARG A 29 2.60 -3.84 -1.30
CA ARG A 29 2.20 -4.61 -2.48
C ARG A 29 2.88 -5.97 -2.57
N LYS A 30 4.16 -6.07 -2.21
CA LYS A 30 4.92 -7.33 -2.22
C LYS A 30 4.56 -8.22 -1.03
N GLU A 31 4.24 -7.63 0.11
CA GLU A 31 3.85 -8.33 1.34
C GLU A 31 2.44 -8.93 1.23
N ASP A 32 1.52 -8.24 0.54
CA ASP A 32 0.12 -8.64 0.39
C ASP A 32 -0.35 -8.57 -1.08
N PRO A 33 0.18 -9.43 -1.98
CA PRO A 33 -0.17 -9.37 -3.40
C PRO A 33 -1.63 -9.74 -3.70
N ALA A 34 -2.28 -10.51 -2.81
CA ALA A 34 -3.67 -10.94 -2.98
C ALA A 34 -4.68 -9.86 -2.55
N GLY A 35 -4.39 -9.09 -1.51
CA GLY A 35 -5.26 -8.02 -1.02
C GLY A 35 -4.96 -6.64 -1.61
N PHE A 36 -3.77 -6.42 -2.18
CA PHE A 36 -3.39 -5.11 -2.70
C PHE A 36 -4.21 -4.71 -3.94
N PRO A 37 -4.64 -3.43 -4.05
CA PRO A 37 -5.40 -2.95 -5.21
C PRO A 37 -4.64 -3.16 -6.53
N PRO A 38 -5.36 -3.39 -7.65
CA PRO A 38 -4.74 -3.67 -8.93
C PRO A 38 -3.81 -2.54 -9.37
N VAL A 39 -2.57 -2.93 -9.69
CA VAL A 39 -1.51 -2.02 -10.11
C VAL A 39 -1.27 -2.20 -11.59
N VAL A 40 -1.16 -1.08 -12.28
CA VAL A 40 -0.92 -1.04 -13.73
C VAL A 40 0.38 -0.29 -13.96
N GLN A 41 1.21 -0.83 -14.85
CA GLN A 41 2.46 -0.19 -15.22
C GLN A 41 2.18 0.82 -16.33
N ILE A 42 2.52 2.08 -16.10
CA ILE A 42 2.40 3.18 -17.06
C ILE A 42 3.83 3.66 -17.33
N GLY A 43 4.39 3.23 -18.47
CA GLY A 43 5.79 3.44 -18.81
C GLY A 43 6.72 2.78 -17.78
N ARG A 44 7.53 3.60 -17.09
CA ARG A 44 8.45 3.16 -16.03
C ARG A 44 7.86 3.25 -14.61
N SER A 45 6.63 3.73 -14.48
CA SER A 45 6.00 4.00 -13.19
C SER A 45 4.85 3.05 -12.90
N MET A 46 4.64 2.76 -11.62
CA MET A 46 3.48 1.98 -11.15
C MET A 46 2.35 2.92 -10.75
N ALA A 47 1.15 2.64 -11.25
CA ALA A 47 -0.05 3.40 -10.98
C ALA A 47 -1.17 2.50 -10.46
N VAL A 48 -2.04 3.08 -9.64
CA VAL A 48 -3.16 2.40 -9.00
C VAL A 48 -4.38 3.30 -9.04
N ASP A 49 -5.56 2.69 -9.02
CA ASP A 49 -6.79 3.46 -8.89
C ASP A 49 -6.99 3.95 -7.45
N TYR A 50 -7.12 5.27 -7.28
CA TYR A 50 -7.25 5.88 -5.94
C TYR A 50 -8.52 5.45 -5.22
N ARG A 51 -9.64 5.33 -5.94
CA ARG A 51 -10.93 4.97 -5.34
C ARG A 51 -10.90 3.56 -4.77
N ARG A 52 -10.16 2.65 -5.40
CA ARG A 52 -9.91 1.30 -4.90
C ARG A 52 -8.81 1.24 -3.83
N ALA A 53 -7.77 2.05 -3.96
CA ALA A 53 -6.67 2.06 -3.00
C ALA A 53 -7.05 2.67 -1.65
N ARG A 54 -7.80 3.77 -1.64
CA ARG A 54 -8.20 4.47 -0.41
C ARG A 54 -8.83 3.55 0.65
N PRO A 55 -9.88 2.75 0.37
CA PRO A 55 -10.49 1.87 1.38
C PRO A 55 -9.53 0.79 1.88
N TYR A 56 -8.62 0.29 1.04
CA TYR A 56 -7.57 -0.64 1.45
C TYR A 56 -6.67 -0.03 2.54
N PHE A 57 -6.24 1.22 2.35
CA PHE A 57 -5.39 1.91 3.34
C PHE A 57 -6.17 2.43 4.56
N VAL A 58 -7.47 2.70 4.45
CA VAL A 58 -8.34 3.05 5.59
C VAL A 58 -8.51 1.87 6.54
N GLY A 59 -8.78 0.68 6.00
CA GLY A 59 -8.97 -0.54 6.81
C GLY A 59 -7.65 -1.10 7.36
N ARG A 60 -6.53 -0.80 6.69
CA ARG A 60 -5.20 -1.15 7.15
C ARG A 60 -4.82 -0.18 8.28
N LYS A 61 -5.09 -0.55 9.54
CA LYS A 61 -4.41 0.05 10.70
C LYS A 61 -2.91 -0.03 10.42
N LEU A 62 -2.31 1.04 9.92
CA LEU A 62 -0.87 1.16 9.82
C LEU A 62 -0.39 1.19 11.26
N ARG A 63 0.01 0.01 11.76
CA ARG A 63 0.87 -0.10 12.92
C ARG A 63 2.29 0.14 12.40
N PRO A 64 2.87 1.34 12.59
CA PRO A 64 4.28 1.57 12.29
C PRO A 64 5.11 0.69 13.25
N GLY A 65 5.35 -0.57 12.88
CA GLY A 65 6.04 -1.52 13.76
C GLY A 65 5.76 -3.00 13.47
N GLU A 66 4.68 -3.34 12.76
CA GLU A 66 4.50 -4.74 12.31
C GLU A 66 5.46 -5.02 11.16
N ARG A 67 6.66 -5.50 11.50
CA ARG A 67 7.46 -6.33 10.61
C ARG A 67 6.62 -7.57 10.29
N THR A 68 6.15 -7.71 9.05
CA THR A 68 5.56 -8.96 8.53
C THR A 68 6.64 -10.06 8.33
N ASP A 69 7.65 -10.08 9.21
CA ASP A 69 8.68 -11.13 9.32
C ASP A 69 8.17 -12.31 10.16
N LEU A 70 7.13 -12.10 10.98
CA LEU A 70 6.26 -13.18 11.45
C LEU A 70 5.31 -13.57 10.31
N LYS A 71 5.88 -14.09 9.22
CA LYS A 71 5.19 -15.14 8.48
C LYS A 71 4.94 -16.24 9.50
N ASP A 72 3.67 -16.46 9.82
CA ASP A 72 3.20 -17.75 10.31
C ASP A 72 3.80 -18.79 9.36
N ARG A 73 4.87 -19.46 9.80
CA ARG A 73 5.27 -20.71 9.18
C ARG A 73 4.08 -21.62 9.46
N PRO A 74 3.48 -22.27 8.46
CA PRO A 74 2.44 -23.25 8.74
C PRO A 74 3.05 -24.26 9.72
N ALA A 75 2.50 -24.30 10.93
CA ALA A 75 2.81 -25.34 11.89
C ALA A 75 2.19 -26.62 11.33
N GLU A 76 3.05 -27.54 10.91
CA GLU A 76 2.71 -28.96 10.71
C GLU A 76 2.58 -29.65 12.08
#